data_AF-A0A2M7P4D6-F1
#
_entry.id   AF-A0A2M7P4D6-F1
#
_cell.length_a   1.000
_cell.length_b   1.000
_cell.length_c   1.000
_cell.angle_alpha   90.00
_cell.angle_beta   90.00
_cell.angle_gamma   90.00
#
_symmetry.space_group_name_H-M   'P 1'
#
loop_
_entity.id
_entity.type
_entity.pdbx_description
1 polymer ?
#
loop_
_entity_poly.entity_id
_entity_poly.type
_entity_poly.pdbx_seq_one_letter_code
_entity_poly.pdbx_strand_id
1 'polypeptide(L)'
;WDLAEEFRTYAMRGEQVFVSTHSPDFLNAANLDEVFWLAKEQGFTKIIRAKDDKQVAAYMAEGDKMGYLWKEGLFRGVNLR
;
A
#
# COMPACT_ATOMS: atom_id res chain seq x y z
N TRP A 1 -0.51 7.67 17.57
CA TRP A 1 0.27 8.05 16.40
C TRP A 1 0.67 6.77 15.73
N ASP A 2 0.20 6.56 14.50
CA ASP A 2 0.58 5.37 13.75
C ASP A 2 1.98 5.58 13.17
N LEU A 3 2.83 4.55 13.22
CA LEU A 3 4.24 4.63 12.79
C LEU A 3 4.40 5.17 11.36
N ALA A 4 3.45 4.89 10.48
CA ALA A 4 3.45 5.42 9.11
C ALA A 4 3.30 6.96 9.07
N GLU A 5 2.53 7.56 9.98
CA GLU A 5 2.35 9.01 10.08
C GLU A 5 3.63 9.71 10.56
N GLU A 6 4.36 9.06 11.47
CA GLU A 6 5.67 9.55 11.94
C GLU A 6 6.67 9.58 10.79
N PHE A 7 6.74 8.50 10.00
CA PHE A 7 7.60 8.44 8.82
C PHE A 7 7.20 9.45 7.75
N ARG A 8 5.91 9.67 7.51
CA ARG A 8 5.41 10.72 6.61
C ARG A 8 5.83 12.11 7.09
N THR A 9 5.67 12.38 8.38
CA THR A 9 6.07 13.65 9.00
C THR A 9 7.56 13.89 8.86
N TYR A 10 8.37 12.83 9.00
CA TYR A 10 9.80 12.89 8.77
C TYR A 10 10.14 13.19 7.30
N ALA A 11 9.52 12.48 6.35
CA ALA A 11 9.74 12.66 4.92
C ALA A 11 9.37 14.08 4.42
N MET A 12 8.32 14.70 4.97
CA MET A 12 7.93 16.08 4.63
C MET A 12 9.00 17.13 4.97
N ARG A 13 10.02 16.81 5.77
CA ARG A 13 11.14 17.71 6.09
C ARG A 13 12.21 17.77 5.00
N GLY A 14 12.00 17.08 3.87
CA GLY A 14 12.92 17.05 2.73
C GLY A 14 13.76 15.77 2.65
N GLU A 15 13.46 14.77 3.48
CA GLU A 15 14.13 13.46 3.44
C GLU A 15 13.26 12.40 2.75
N GLN A 16 13.88 11.28 2.36
CA GLN A 16 13.19 10.14 1.78
C GLN A 16 13.15 8.98 2.77
N VAL A 17 11.95 8.43 2.99
CA VAL A 17 11.75 7.21 3.77
C VAL A 17 11.21 6.12 2.84
N PHE A 18 11.88 4.98 2.81
CA PHE A 18 11.42 3.79 2.10
C PHE A 18 11.21 2.65 3.10
N VAL A 19 10.00 2.09 3.12
CA VAL A 19 9.60 1.02 4.04
C VAL A 19 9.12 -0.16 3.23
N SER A 20 9.71 -1.33 3.45
CA SER A 20 9.13 -2.61 3.05
C SER A 20 8.43 -3.23 4.26
N THR A 21 7.20 -3.69 4.08
CA THR A 21 6.41 -4.25 5.18
C THR A 21 5.46 -5.33 4.68
N HIS A 22 5.22 -6.32 5.53
CA HIS A 22 4.12 -7.28 5.41
C HIS A 22 3.06 -7.08 6.50
N SER A 23 3.03 -5.91 7.16
CA SER A 23 2.03 -5.58 8.18
C SER A 23 0.84 -4.86 7.55
N PRO A 24 -0.36 -5.48 7.53
CA PRO A 24 -1.57 -4.78 7.11
C PRO A 24 -1.89 -3.59 8.02
N ASP A 25 -1.58 -3.70 9.31
CA ASP A 25 -1.90 -2.65 10.27
C ASP A 25 -1.04 -1.40 10.00
N PHE A 26 0.19 -1.56 9.53
CA PHE A 26 0.99 -0.44 9.02
C PHE A 26 0.37 0.20 7.77
N LEU A 27 -0.11 -0.62 6.83
CA LEU A 27 -0.76 -0.14 5.61
C LEU A 27 -2.05 0.63 5.90
N ASN A 28 -2.80 0.30 6.95
CA ASN A 28 -4.02 1.02 7.32
C ASN A 28 -3.80 2.53 7.60
N ALA A 29 -2.58 2.92 7.96
CA ALA A 29 -2.18 4.30 8.19
C ALA A 29 -1.53 4.98 6.96
N ALA A 30 -1.32 4.24 5.87
CA ALA A 30 -0.74 4.76 4.63
C ALA A 30 -1.81 5.35 3.70
N ASN A 31 -1.46 6.43 3.00
CA ASN A 31 -2.31 7.04 1.98
C ASN A 31 -2.21 6.29 0.65
N LEU A 32 -3.21 6.48 -0.22
CA LEU A 32 -3.31 5.81 -1.51
C LEU A 32 -2.08 6.04 -2.43
N ASP A 33 -1.47 7.21 -2.35
CA ASP A 33 -0.32 7.65 -3.14
C ASP A 33 1.03 7.20 -2.56
N GLU A 34 1.05 6.65 -1.34
CA GLU A 34 2.25 6.25 -0.61
C GLU A 34 2.58 4.75 -0.77
N VAL A 35 1.68 3.98 -1.39
CA VAL A 35 1.77 2.52 -1.43
C VAL A 35 2.07 2.00 -2.83
N PHE A 36 3.07 1.13 -2.88
CA PHE A 36 3.35 0.24 -4.00
C PHE A 36 3.27 -1.19 -3.51
N TRP A 37 2.78 -2.11 -4.35
CA TRP A 37 2.94 -3.54 -4.10
C TRP A 37 3.67 -4.22 -5.26
N LEU A 38 4.32 -5.33 -4.91
CA LEU A 38 5.07 -6.16 -5.85
C LEU A 38 4.19 -7.36 -6.21
N ALA A 39 3.78 -7.43 -7.47
CA ALA A 39 3.00 -8.54 -8.00
C ALA A 39 3.90 -9.47 -8.83
N LYS A 40 3.70 -10.79 -8.70
CA LYS A 40 4.32 -11.76 -9.58
C LYS A 40 3.44 -11.98 -10.80
N GLU A 41 3.99 -11.77 -11.99
CA GLU A 41 3.31 -12.04 -13.25
C GLU A 41 4.29 -12.69 -14.23
N GLN A 42 3.95 -13.89 -14.73
CA GLN A 42 4.77 -14.63 -15.71
C GLN A 42 6.25 -14.83 -15.29
N GLY A 43 6.50 -15.00 -13.99
CA GLY A 43 7.86 -15.19 -13.45
C GLY A 43 8.64 -13.90 -13.21
N PHE A 44 8.07 -12.74 -13.54
CA PHE A 44 8.68 -11.42 -13.32
C PHE A 44 7.92 -10.63 -12.25
N THR A 45 8.60 -9.68 -11.62
CA THR A 45 7.99 -8.73 -10.69
C THR A 45 7.44 -7.54 -11.46
N LYS A 46 6.16 -7.23 -11.25
CA LYS A 46 5.57 -5.94 -11.62
C LYS A 46 5.36 -5.11 -10.36
N ILE A 47 5.74 -3.84 -10.44
CA ILE A 47 5.48 -2.87 -9.39
C ILE A 47 4.16 -2.17 -9.73
N ILE A 48 3.20 -2.22 -8.82
CA ILE A 48 1.90 -1.58 -9.00
C ILE A 48 1.77 -0.47 -7.97
N ARG A 49 1.37 0.73 -8.43
CA ARG A 49 1.00 1.85 -7.57
C ARG A 49 -0.44 1.69 -7.14
N ALA A 50 -0.71 1.78 -5.84
CA ALA A 50 -2.07 1.62 -5.33
C ALA A 50 -3.05 2.63 -5.94
N LYS A 51 -2.63 3.89 -6.10
CA LYS A 51 -3.45 4.93 -6.75
C LYS A 51 -3.87 4.65 -8.20
N ASP A 52 -3.14 3.79 -8.92
CA ASP A 52 -3.43 3.47 -10.32
C ASP A 52 -4.40 2.28 -10.45
N ASP A 53 -4.63 1.53 -9.37
CA ASP A 53 -5.65 0.48 -9.34
C ASP A 53 -7.02 1.10 -9.02
N LYS A 54 -7.90 1.11 -10.03
CA LYS A 54 -9.23 1.74 -9.94
C LYS A 54 -10.09 1.16 -8.82
N GLN A 55 -9.94 -0.13 -8.51
CA GLN A 55 -10.76 -0.79 -7.50
C GLN A 55 -10.27 -0.40 -6.10
N VAL A 56 -8.97 -0.46 -5.86
CA VAL A 56 -8.36 -0.03 -4.59
C VAL A 56 -8.63 1.45 -4.33
N ALA A 57 -8.46 2.30 -5.34
CA ALA A 57 -8.71 3.74 -5.24
C ALA A 57 -10.17 4.06 -4.89
N ALA A 58 -11.14 3.35 -5.48
CA ALA A 58 -12.56 3.53 -5.19
C ALA A 58 -12.90 3.16 -3.74
N TYR A 59 -12.46 2.00 -3.26
CA TYR A 59 -12.74 1.57 -1.88
C TYR A 59 -12.11 2.49 -0.83
N MET A 60 -10.87 2.94 -1.04
CA MET A 60 -10.27 3.91 -0.14
C MET A 60 -11.00 5.26 -0.13
N ALA A 61 -11.55 5.69 -1.27
CA ALA A 61 -12.38 6.89 -1.33
C ALA A 61 -13.70 6.74 -0.56
N GLU A 62 -14.22 5.52 -0.43
CA GLU A 62 -15.41 5.17 0.37
C GLU A 62 -15.10 4.98 1.87
N GLY A 63 -13.82 5.04 2.26
CA GLY A 63 -13.37 5.02 3.66
C GLY A 63 -12.69 3.72 4.10
N ASP A 64 -12.54 2.74 3.20
CA ASP A 64 -11.80 1.52 3.50
C ASP A 64 -10.32 1.78 3.77
N LYS A 65 -9.70 0.85 4.50
CA LYS A 65 -8.28 0.91 4.85
C LYS A 65 -7.47 -0.06 4.03
N MET A 66 -6.31 0.40 3.57
CA MET A 66 -5.42 -0.33 2.67
C MET A 66 -5.05 -1.72 3.17
N GLY A 67 -4.78 -1.86 4.47
CA GLY A 67 -4.46 -3.15 5.09
C GLY A 67 -5.64 -4.12 5.09
N TYR A 68 -6.88 -3.62 5.22
CA TYR A 68 -8.08 -4.46 5.09
C TYR A 68 -8.23 -4.95 3.64
N LEU A 69 -8.10 -4.05 2.66
CA LEU A 69 -8.15 -4.42 1.24
C LEU A 69 -7.11 -5.48 0.88
N TRP A 70 -5.91 -5.40 1.46
CA TRP A 70 -4.90 -6.43 1.31
C TRP A 70 -5.31 -7.77 1.96
N LYS A 71 -5.80 -7.76 3.21
CA LYS A 71 -6.28 -8.98 3.90
C LYS A 71 -7.42 -9.66 3.14
N GLU A 72 -8.27 -8.90 2.46
CA GLU A 72 -9.37 -9.39 1.62
C GLU A 72 -8.91 -9.91 0.25
N GLY A 73 -7.63 -9.74 -0.08
CA GLY A 73 -7.03 -10.26 -1.30
C GLY A 73 -7.29 -9.42 -2.55
N LEU A 74 -7.63 -8.14 -2.38
CA LEU A 74 -7.84 -7.21 -3.50
C LEU A 74 -6.53 -6.79 -4.18
N PHE A 75 -5.38 -7.11 -3.59
CA PHE A 75 -4.07 -6.83 -4.17
C PHE A 75 -3.70 -7.94 -5.16
N ARG A 76 -3.94 -7.67 -6.44
CA ARG A 76 -3.74 -8.64 -7.53
C ARG A 76 -2.27 -9.04 -7.64
N GLY A 77 -2.02 -10.35 -7.79
CA GLY A 77 -0.69 -10.92 -8.00
C GLY A 77 0.21 -10.95 -6.76
N VAL A 78 -0.32 -10.61 -5.58
CA VAL A 78 0.40 -10.65 -4.29
C VAL A 78 0.07 -11.89 -3.47
N ASN A 79 -1.08 -12.52 -3.73
CA ASN A 79 -1.48 -13.74 -3.05
C ASN A 79 -0.85 -14.99 -3.70
N LEU A 80 -0.36 -15.89 -2.85
CA LEU A 80 0.06 -17.24 -3.21
C LEU A 80 -1.20 -18.09 -3.45
N ARG A 81 -1.72 -18.08 -4.67
CA ARG A 81 -2.55 -19.17 -5.19
C ARG A 81 -2.00 -19.59 -6.54
#